data_AF-A0A368H9M0-F1
#
_entry.id   AF-A0A368H9M0-F1
#
_cell.length_a   1.000
_cell.length_b   1.000
_cell.length_c   1.000
_cell.angle_alpha   90.00
_cell.angle_beta   90.00
_cell.angle_gamma   90.00
#
_symmetry.space_group_name_H-M   'P 1'
#
loop_
_entity.id
_entity.type
_entity.pdbx_description
1 polymer ?
#
loop_
_entity_poly.entity_id
_entity_poly.type
_entity_poly.pdbx_seq_one_letter_code
_entity_poly.pdbx_strand_id
1 'polypeptide(L)' 'MVCFGPFEEGELCVVASRIGSIFHPACFQCTECATLLVDLIYFSHNDKVFCGRHHAEQIKPRCAKCDEVSIYT' A
#
# COMPACT_ATOMS: atom_id res chain seq x y z
N MET A 1 1.05 10.04 6.37
CA MET A 1 1.14 11.46 6.01
C MET A 1 0.72 11.58 4.54
N VAL A 2 -0.49 12.06 4.28
CA VAL A 2 -0.93 12.38 2.92
C VAL A 2 -0.43 13.79 2.62
N CYS A 3 0.14 14.02 1.43
CA CYS A 3 0.55 15.36 1.05
C CYS A 3 -0.67 16.26 0.88
N PHE A 4 -0.59 17.49 1.40
CA PHE A 4 -1.56 18.55 1.11
C PHE A 4 -0.99 19.60 0.14
N GLY A 5 0.19 19.35 -0.44
CA GLY A 5 0.78 20.22 -1.46
C GLY A 5 0.01 20.13 -2.78
N PRO A 6 -0.18 21.26 -3.49
CA PRO A 6 -0.66 21.22 -4.87
C PRO A 6 0.39 20.54 -5.75
N PHE A 7 -0.04 19.76 -6.75
CA PHE A 7 0.86 19.31 -7.82
C PHE A 7 1.21 20.54 -8.68
N GLU A 8 2.49 20.92 -8.71
CA GLU A 8 2.98 21.99 -9.58
C GLU A 8 3.25 21.47 -11.00
N GLU A 9 3.19 22.36 -12.01
CA GLU A 9 3.47 21.98 -13.40
C GLU A 9 4.93 21.53 -13.55
N GLY A 10 5.11 20.25 -13.93
CA GLY A 10 6.43 19.63 -14.07
C GLY A 10 6.83 18.70 -12.90
N GLU A 11 6.00 18.58 -11.87
CA GLU A 11 6.22 17.64 -10.77
C GLU A 11 6.00 16.18 -11.21
N LEU A 12 6.84 15.29 -10.70
CA LEU A 12 6.67 13.85 -10.87
C LEU A 12 5.50 13.37 -10.00
N CYS A 13 4.69 12.45 -10.53
CA CYS A 13 3.60 11.83 -9.79
C CYS A 13 3.61 10.30 -9.95
N VAL A 14 3.09 9.62 -8.93
CA VAL A 14 2.90 8.18 -8.90
C VAL A 14 1.41 7.90 -9.05
N VAL A 15 1.06 7.24 -10.15
CA VAL A 15 -0.32 6.84 -10.43
C VAL A 15 -0.55 5.45 -9.86
N ALA A 16 -1.33 5.37 -8.78
CA ALA A 16 -1.70 4.11 -8.17
C ALA A 16 -3.00 3.60 -8.80
N SER A 17 -2.91 3.03 -10.01
CA SER A 17 -4.07 2.58 -10.79
C SER A 17 -4.99 1.61 -10.06
N ARG A 18 -4.48 0.87 -9.07
CA ARG A 18 -5.28 -0.08 -8.27
C ARG A 18 -6.23 0.61 -7.28
N ILE A 19 -5.94 1.84 -6.88
CA ILE A 19 -6.78 2.67 -5.99
C ILE A 19 -7.28 3.94 -6.67
N GLY A 20 -7.05 4.07 -7.99
CA GLY A 20 -7.51 5.21 -8.78
C GLY A 20 -7.01 6.57 -8.29
N SER A 21 -5.89 6.60 -7.57
CA SER A 21 -5.40 7.81 -6.87
C SER A 21 -3.98 8.16 -7.31
N ILE A 22 -3.66 9.45 -7.27
CA ILE A 22 -2.36 10.00 -7.68
C ILE A 22 -1.66 10.52 -6.43
N PHE A 23 -0.38 10.18 -6.29
CA PHE A 23 0.44 10.55 -5.13
C PHE A 23 1.71 11.25 -5.59
N HIS A 24 2.25 12.13 -4.76
CA HIS A 24 3.64 12.55 -4.93
C HIS A 24 4.57 11.34 -4.68
N PRO A 25 5.71 11.24 -5.37
CA PRO A 25 6.71 10.18 -5.19
C PRO A 25 7.13 10.02 -3.72
N ALA A 26 7.29 11.14 -3.02
CA ALA A 26 7.64 11.18 -1.60
C ALA A 26 6.47 10.80 -0.67
N CYS A 27 5.23 10.85 -1.14
CA CYS A 27 4.04 10.58 -0.35
C CYS A 27 3.42 9.21 -0.62
N PHE A 28 3.89 8.53 -1.67
CA PHE A 28 3.51 7.15 -1.96
C PHE A 28 4.27 6.20 -1.04
N GLN A 29 3.76 6.04 0.18
CA GLN A 29 4.40 5.30 1.25
C GLN A 29 3.46 4.29 1.90
N CYS A 30 4.02 3.22 2.47
CA CYS A 30 3.23 2.24 3.22
C CYS A 30 2.51 2.90 4.40
N THR A 31 1.24 2.56 4.58
CA THR A 31 0.42 3.12 5.65
C THR A 31 0.91 2.73 7.06
N GLU A 32 1.55 1.57 7.23
CA GLU A 32 2.06 1.11 8.53
C GLU A 32 3.49 1.58 8.83
N CYS A 33 4.42 1.43 7.87
CA CYS A 33 5.84 1.73 8.11
C CYS A 33 6.38 2.98 7.40
N ALA A 34 5.53 3.71 6.67
CA ALA A 34 5.91 4.91 5.93
C ALA A 34 7.10 4.71 4.95
N THR A 35 7.39 3.47 4.54
CA THR A 35 8.42 3.18 3.54
C THR A 35 7.93 3.61 2.16
N LEU A 36 8.79 4.29 1.39
CA LEU A 36 8.50 4.70 0.02
C LEU A 36 8.25 3.47 -0.87
N LEU A 37 7.12 3.49 -1.56
CA LEU A 37 6.68 2.42 -2.45
C LEU A 37 6.81 2.78 -3.94
N VAL A 38 7.41 3.94 -4.25
CA VAL A 38 7.59 4.40 -5.64
C VAL A 38 8.42 3.45 -6.48
N ASP A 39 9.40 2.77 -5.86
CA ASP A 39 10.28 1.79 -6.50
C ASP A 39 9.95 0.33 -6.10
N LEU A 40 9.01 0.14 -5.17
CA LEU A 40 8.68 -1.17 -4.60
C LEU A 40 7.30 -1.64 -5.04
N ILE A 41 7.10 -2.96 -5.00
CA ILE A 41 5.77 -3.53 -5.18
C ILE A 41 4.88 -3.08 -4.02
N TYR A 42 3.78 -2.40 -4.36
CA TYR A 42 2.74 -2.00 -3.42
C TYR A 42 1.50 -2.87 -3.57
N PHE A 43 0.73 -2.92 -2.49
CA PHE A 43 -0.56 -3.60 -2.45
C PHE A 43 -1.63 -2.66 -1.93
N SER A 44 -2.80 -2.71 -2.55
CA SER A 44 -3.97 -1.92 -2.19
C SER A 44 -4.94 -2.76 -1.37
N HIS A 45 -5.27 -2.32 -0.15
CA HIS A 45 -6.23 -2.99 0.72
C HIS A 45 -7.07 -1.96 1.48
N ASN A 46 -8.39 -2.06 1.43
CA ASN A 46 -9.33 -1.09 2.06
C ASN A 46 -8.97 0.39 1.75
N ASP A 47 -8.78 0.71 0.48
CA ASP A 47 -8.40 2.07 0.00
C ASP A 47 -7.09 2.62 0.58
N LYS A 48 -6.26 1.74 1.17
CA LYS A 48 -4.94 2.06 1.71
C LYS A 48 -3.86 1.30 0.97
N VAL A 49 -2.66 1.85 0.98
CA VAL A 49 -1.47 1.24 0.36
C VAL A 49 -0.55 0.66 1.42
N PHE A 50 -0.07 -0.55 1.15
CA PHE A 50 0.81 -1.31 2.03
C PHE A 50 1.99 -1.87 1.25
N CYS A 51 3.13 -2.02 1.93
CA CYS A 51 4.24 -2.79 1.40
C CYS A 51 3.91 -4.29 1.45
N GLY A 52 4.64 -5.10 0.68
CA GLY A 52 4.42 -6.55 0.65
C GLY A 52 4.45 -7.24 2.03
N ARG A 53 5.24 -6.73 2.98
CA ARG A 53 5.29 -7.25 4.36
C ARG A 53 3.98 -6.99 5.11
N HIS A 54 3.59 -5.72 5.28
CA HIS A 54 2.39 -5.35 6.04
C HIS A 54 1.10 -5.84 5.37
N HIS A 55 1.07 -5.86 4.04
CA HIS A 55 -0.05 -6.45 3.33
C HIS A 55 -0.20 -7.95 3.65
N ALA A 56 0.90 -8.70 3.70
CA ALA A 56 0.88 -10.12 4.09
C ALA A 56 0.45 -10.31 5.55
N GLU A 57 0.82 -9.39 6.44
CA GLU A 57 0.36 -9.38 7.84
C GLU A 57 -1.16 -9.12 7.94
N GLN A 58 -1.75 -8.33 7.04
CA GLN A 58 -3.19 -8.09 7.00
C GLN A 58 -4.00 -9.20 6.32
N ILE A 59 -3.48 -9.79 5.23
CA ILE A 59 -4.15 -10.90 4.53
C ILE A 59 -4.14 -12.20 5.33
N LYS A 60 -3.19 -12.38 6.26
CA LYS A 60 -3.22 -13.48 7.20
C LYS A 60 -3.74 -13.01 8.56
N PRO A 61 -5.06 -12.89 8.79
CA PRO A 61 -5.53 -13.08 10.15
C PRO A 61 -5.12 -14.51 10.51
N ARG A 62 -4.21 -14.67 11.48
CA ARG A 62 -4.17 -15.92 12.25
C ARG A 62 -5.61 -16.20 12.67
N CYS A 63 -6.24 -17.22 12.10
CA CYS A 63 -7.60 -17.59 12.47
C CYS A 63 -7.57 -17.95 13.96
N ALA A 64 -8.29 -17.22 14.81
CA ALA A 64 -8.31 -17.42 16.28
C ALA A 64 -8.92 -18.78 16.72
N LYS A 65 -9.18 -19.69 15.78
CA LYS A 65 -9.73 -21.03 16.03
C LYS A 65 -8.99 -22.17 15.31
N CYS A 66 -8.34 -21.93 14.16
CA CYS A 66 -7.57 -22.95 13.45
C CYS A 66 -6.29 -22.34 12.86
N ASP A 67 -5.14 -22.71 13.41
CA ASP A 67 -3.79 -22.37 12.93
C ASP A 67 -3.45 -23.10 11.60
N GLU A 68 -4.32 -23.10 10.59
CA GLU A 68 -4.02 -23.76 9.31
C GLU A 68 -4.29 -22.84 8.11
N VAL A 69 -3.24 -22.64 7.32
CA VAL A 69 -3.27 -21.92 6.04
C VAL A 69 -3.94 -22.85 5.03
N SER A 70 -5.19 -22.59 4.65
CA SER A 70 -5.83 -23.32 3.55
C SER A 70 -5.18 -22.95 2.22
N ILE A 71 -4.07 -23.62 1.91
CA ILE A 71 -3.67 -23.95 0.55
C ILE A 71 -4.30 -25.31 0.24
N TYR A 72 -5.08 -25.36 -0.86
CA TYR A 72 -5.85 -26.51 -1.38
C TYR A 72 -7.22 -26.78 -0.74
N THR A 73 -8.29 -26.39 -1.43
CA THR A 73 -9.07 -27.39 -2.19
C THR A 73 -9.67 -26.79 -3.45
#